data_AF-A0A960U162-F1
#
_entry.id   AF-A0A960U162-F1
#
_cell.length_a   1.000
_cell.length_b   1.000
_cell.length_c   1.000
_cell.angle_alpha   90.00
_cell.angle_beta   90.00
_cell.angle_gamma   90.00
#
_symmetry.space_group_name_H-M   'P 1'
#
loop_
_entity.id
_entity.type
_entity.pdbx_description
1 polymer ?
#
loop_
_entity_poly.entity_id
_entity_poly.type
_entity_poly.pdbx_seq_one_letter_code
_entity_poly.pdbx_strand_id
1 'polypeptide(L)'
;MDATQIPDQVWDMIQMHLGYNDEEMRMFRDNPRNAKVLATAAKMVDKTIIFEVVASGGCNSQHKVGTRFYFSADGNLLASMAPKKTCVHAMHACAGIINSMHELWYAGVDPNETSFKRGGCPDVGVCNGGWGHIVVEGRIVDKDEAKRLFAEQSA
;
A
#
# COMPACT_ATOMS: atom_id res chain seq x y z
N MET A 1 -21.40 0.19 -18.41
CA MET A 1 -20.40 0.95 -17.66
C MET A 1 -19.94 2.03 -18.60
N ASP A 2 -20.39 3.25 -18.34
CA ASP A 2 -20.10 4.38 -19.22
C ASP A 2 -18.60 4.63 -19.18
N ALA A 3 -17.96 4.63 -20.34
CA ALA A 3 -16.53 4.87 -20.45
C ALA A 3 -16.31 6.35 -20.21
N THR A 4 -16.13 6.75 -18.95
CA THR A 4 -15.70 8.10 -18.61
C THR A 4 -14.39 8.34 -19.34
N GLN A 5 -14.43 9.13 -20.42
CA GLN A 5 -13.22 9.50 -21.15
C GLN A 5 -12.26 10.14 -20.15
N ILE A 6 -11.08 9.54 -20.00
CA ILE A 6 -10.01 10.11 -19.20
C ILE A 6 -9.61 11.42 -19.90
N PRO A 7 -9.66 12.58 -19.23
CA PRO A 7 -9.30 13.85 -19.85
C PRO A 7 -7.88 13.81 -20.40
N ASP A 8 -7.62 14.45 -21.55
CA ASP A 8 -6.29 14.47 -22.17
C ASP A 8 -5.20 15.00 -21.24
N GLN A 9 -5.53 15.99 -20.40
CA GLN A 9 -4.63 16.50 -19.38
C GLN A 9 -4.13 15.42 -18.41
N VAL A 10 -4.96 14.41 -18.07
CA VAL A 10 -4.54 13.30 -17.20
C VAL A 10 -3.53 12.42 -17.91
N TRP A 11 -3.72 12.15 -19.19
CA TRP A 11 -2.76 11.40 -19.98
C TRP A 11 -1.43 12.13 -20.11
N ASP A 12 -1.45 13.44 -20.35
CA ASP A 12 -0.23 14.25 -20.46
C ASP A 12 0.55 14.30 -19.14
N MET A 13 -0.18 14.44 -18.01
CA MET A 13 0.42 14.36 -16.68
C MET A 13 1.09 13.02 -16.43
N ILE A 14 0.47 11.91 -16.85
CA ILE A 14 1.03 10.57 -16.70
C ILE A 14 2.26 10.37 -17.59
N GLN A 15 2.21 10.80 -18.85
CA GLN A 15 3.35 10.71 -19.76
C GLN A 15 4.57 11.45 -19.18
N MET A 16 4.37 12.67 -18.69
CA MET A 16 5.41 13.46 -18.04
C MET A 16 5.90 12.80 -16.74
N HIS A 17 4.98 12.34 -15.88
CA HIS A 17 5.32 11.76 -14.58
C HIS A 17 6.12 10.45 -14.69
N LEU A 18 5.74 9.58 -15.63
CA LEU A 18 6.40 8.30 -15.86
C LEU A 18 7.59 8.40 -16.81
N GLY A 19 7.77 9.54 -17.48
CA GLY A 19 8.87 9.77 -18.42
C GLY A 19 8.73 8.98 -19.72
N TYR A 20 7.49 8.69 -20.14
CA TYR A 20 7.24 7.90 -21.35
C TYR A 20 7.52 8.68 -22.62
N ASN A 21 8.18 8.03 -23.57
CA ASN A 21 8.19 8.49 -24.96
C ASN A 21 6.84 8.24 -25.65
N ASP A 22 6.68 8.74 -26.88
CA ASP A 22 5.41 8.65 -27.61
C ASP A 22 4.97 7.21 -27.91
N GLU A 23 5.91 6.30 -28.15
CA GLU A 23 5.61 4.88 -28.39
C GLU A 23 5.14 4.17 -27.11
N GLU A 24 5.82 4.41 -25.98
CA GLU A 24 5.42 3.92 -24.66
C GLU A 24 4.06 4.46 -24.26
N MET A 25 3.81 5.75 -24.51
CA MET A 25 2.52 6.36 -24.20
C MET A 25 1.39 5.80 -25.07
N ARG A 26 1.66 5.50 -26.35
CA ARG A 26 0.70 4.79 -27.21
C ARG A 26 0.39 3.40 -26.64
N MET A 27 1.40 2.60 -26.31
CA MET A 27 1.20 1.27 -25.69
C MET A 27 0.41 1.37 -24.37
N PHE A 28 0.68 2.41 -23.58
CA PHE A 28 -0.01 2.64 -22.31
C PHE A 28 -1.49 3.00 -22.51
N ARG A 29 -1.81 3.88 -23.48
CA ARG A 29 -3.18 4.28 -23.83
C ARG A 29 -3.99 3.14 -24.46
N ASP A 30 -3.35 2.30 -25.27
CA ASP A 30 -3.99 1.17 -25.95
C ASP A 30 -4.42 0.04 -25.00
N ASN A 31 -3.87 0.00 -23.77
CA ASN A 31 -4.26 -0.98 -22.76
C ASN A 31 -5.46 -0.47 -21.93
N PRO A 32 -6.67 -1.03 -22.09
CA PRO A 32 -7.87 -0.54 -21.40
C PRO A 32 -7.80 -0.65 -19.86
N ARG A 33 -6.91 -1.52 -19.34
CA ARG A 33 -6.69 -1.63 -17.88
C ARG A 33 -6.08 -0.37 -17.31
N ASN A 34 -5.23 0.33 -18.06
CA ASN A 34 -4.60 1.56 -17.60
C ASN A 34 -5.63 2.69 -17.49
N ALA A 35 -6.53 2.83 -18.46
CA ALA A 35 -7.64 3.78 -18.39
C ALA A 35 -8.52 3.52 -17.16
N LYS A 36 -8.84 2.23 -16.88
CA LYS A 36 -9.59 1.85 -15.67
C LYS A 36 -8.87 2.27 -14.39
N VAL A 37 -7.56 1.99 -14.29
CA VAL A 37 -6.75 2.39 -13.12
C VAL A 37 -6.78 3.91 -12.95
N LEU A 38 -6.50 4.68 -14.00
CA LEU A 38 -6.49 6.15 -13.94
C LEU A 38 -7.85 6.74 -13.53
N ALA A 39 -8.97 6.18 -14.02
CA ALA A 39 -10.31 6.62 -13.63
C ALA A 39 -10.56 6.50 -12.13
N THR A 40 -9.92 5.53 -11.47
CA THR A 40 -10.11 5.21 -10.05
C THR A 40 -9.03 5.79 -9.14
N ALA A 41 -7.81 5.99 -9.65
CA ALA A 41 -6.65 6.44 -8.89
C ALA A 41 -6.83 7.85 -8.30
N ALA A 42 -7.52 8.75 -9.01
CA ALA A 42 -7.82 10.09 -8.51
C ALA A 42 -8.60 10.07 -7.17
N LYS A 43 -9.43 9.05 -6.95
CA LYS A 43 -10.20 8.88 -5.70
C LYS A 43 -9.36 8.38 -4.54
N MET A 44 -8.14 7.91 -4.81
CA MET A 44 -7.20 7.40 -3.80
C MET A 44 -6.21 8.45 -3.33
N VAL A 45 -6.13 9.61 -3.99
CA VAL A 45 -5.05 10.58 -3.76
C VAL A 45 -4.93 10.98 -2.28
N ASP A 46 -6.03 11.02 -1.54
CA ASP A 46 -6.09 11.38 -0.12
C ASP A 46 -6.21 10.20 0.85
N LYS A 47 -5.91 8.99 0.38
CA LYS A 47 -5.87 7.79 1.20
C LYS A 47 -4.45 7.46 1.64
N THR A 48 -4.34 6.69 2.72
CA THR A 48 -3.09 6.13 3.23
C THR A 48 -3.35 4.70 3.68
N ILE A 49 -2.48 3.78 3.26
CA ILE A 49 -2.53 2.39 3.67
C ILE A 49 -1.69 2.25 4.94
N ILE A 50 -2.25 1.67 5.99
CA ILE A 50 -1.59 1.47 7.27
C ILE A 50 -1.51 -0.03 7.55
N PHE A 51 -0.33 -0.49 7.93
CA PHE A 51 -0.12 -1.81 8.50
C PHE A 51 0.29 -1.70 9.95
N GLU A 52 -0.48 -2.29 10.85
CA GLU A 52 -0.20 -2.33 12.28
C GLU A 52 0.27 -3.72 12.69
N VAL A 53 1.36 -3.82 13.45
CA VAL A 53 1.83 -5.07 14.02
C VAL A 53 0.86 -5.50 15.12
N VAL A 54 0.18 -6.62 14.91
CA VAL A 54 -0.83 -7.19 15.86
C VAL A 54 -0.27 -8.37 16.66
N ALA A 55 0.81 -8.99 16.20
CA ALA A 55 1.57 -9.99 16.96
C ALA A 55 3.06 -9.85 16.65
N SER A 56 3.92 -10.05 17.66
CA SER A 56 5.38 -10.00 17.48
C SER A 56 6.10 -10.84 18.53
N GLY A 57 7.03 -11.67 18.08
CA GLY A 57 7.96 -12.41 18.94
C GLY A 57 9.31 -12.56 18.25
N GLY A 58 10.42 -12.28 18.95
CA GLY A 58 11.77 -12.48 18.39
C GLY A 58 12.15 -11.58 17.20
N CYS A 59 11.42 -10.49 16.91
CA CYS A 59 11.73 -9.63 15.77
C CYS A 59 13.06 -8.88 15.95
N ASN A 60 14.07 -9.18 15.12
CA ASN A 60 15.39 -8.54 15.16
C ASN A 60 15.32 -7.02 14.90
N SER A 61 14.41 -6.58 14.02
CA SER A 61 14.18 -5.16 13.75
C SER A 61 13.38 -4.44 14.84
N GLN A 62 13.01 -5.14 15.92
CA GLN A 62 12.29 -4.60 17.07
C GLN A 62 10.91 -4.04 16.74
N HIS A 63 10.26 -4.53 15.68
CA HIS A 63 8.86 -4.22 15.41
C HIS A 63 7.99 -4.84 16.49
N LYS A 64 7.42 -4.00 17.37
CA LYS A 64 6.57 -4.44 18.50
C LYS A 64 5.10 -4.34 18.11
N VAL A 65 4.23 -5.01 18.86
CA VAL A 65 2.77 -4.82 18.75
C VAL A 65 2.45 -3.32 18.86
N GLY A 66 1.60 -2.82 17.97
CA GLY A 66 1.26 -1.41 17.83
C GLY A 66 2.20 -0.60 16.93
N THR A 67 3.33 -1.16 16.48
CA THR A 67 4.17 -0.50 15.45
C THR A 67 3.37 -0.40 14.15
N ARG A 68 3.31 0.79 13.55
CA ARG A 68 2.62 1.05 12.28
C ARG A 68 3.59 1.42 11.17
N PHE A 69 3.32 0.87 9.99
CA PHE A 69 3.93 1.23 8.71
C PHE A 69 2.90 1.97 7.87
N TYR A 70 3.32 3.08 7.26
CA TYR A 70 2.45 3.96 6.49
C TYR A 70 2.89 3.95 5.04
N PHE A 71 1.93 3.74 4.14
CA PHE A 71 2.16 3.74 2.71
C PHE A 71 1.23 4.73 2.02
N SER A 72 1.74 5.39 0.98
CA SER A 72 0.90 6.15 0.06
C SER A 72 -0.15 5.24 -0.59
N ALA A 73 -1.17 5.83 -1.19
CA ALA A 73 -2.26 5.07 -1.77
C ALA A 73 -1.83 4.17 -2.93
N ASP A 74 -0.76 4.51 -3.64
CA ASP A 74 -0.11 3.71 -4.69
C ASP A 74 0.93 2.70 -4.14
N GLY A 75 1.07 2.59 -2.81
CA GLY A 75 1.84 1.52 -2.16
C GLY A 75 3.29 1.85 -1.81
N ASN A 76 3.72 3.11 -1.88
CA ASN A 76 5.07 3.50 -1.48
C ASN A 76 5.18 3.70 0.03
N LEU A 77 6.22 3.16 0.67
CA LEU A 77 6.49 3.42 2.08
C LEU A 77 6.75 4.92 2.30
N LEU A 78 5.97 5.55 3.19
CA LEU A 78 6.17 6.94 3.58
C LEU A 78 7.34 7.01 4.56
N ALA A 79 8.55 7.19 4.03
CA ALA A 79 9.79 7.16 4.82
C ALA A 79 9.80 8.17 5.99
N SER A 80 9.15 9.32 5.84
CA SER A 80 9.01 10.33 6.90
C SER A 80 8.10 9.90 8.07
N MET A 81 7.25 8.89 7.84
CA MET A 81 6.34 8.30 8.83
C MET A 81 6.76 6.87 9.23
N ALA A 82 7.86 6.36 8.67
CA ALA A 82 8.31 5.00 8.90
C ALA A 82 9.07 4.87 10.23
N PRO A 83 9.06 3.68 10.86
CA PRO A 83 9.97 3.38 11.96
C PRO A 83 11.44 3.59 11.56
N LYS A 84 12.29 3.91 12.55
CA LYS A 84 13.75 4.12 12.35
C LYS A 84 14.43 2.99 11.56
N LYS A 85 13.93 1.76 11.70
CA LYS A 85 14.37 0.59 10.94
C LYS A 85 13.15 -0.12 10.41
N THR A 86 12.97 -0.15 9.10
CA THR A 86 11.91 -0.94 8.47
C THR A 86 12.52 -2.19 7.85
N CYS A 87 11.99 -3.37 8.21
CA CYS A 87 12.54 -4.64 7.76
C CYS A 87 11.95 -4.99 6.39
N VAL A 88 12.79 -5.37 5.42
CA VAL A 88 12.30 -5.81 4.10
C VAL A 88 11.35 -7.01 4.20
N HIS A 89 11.54 -7.88 5.19
CA HIS A 89 10.66 -9.02 5.45
C HIS A 89 9.31 -8.63 6.05
N ALA A 90 9.24 -7.51 6.77
CA ALA A 90 7.95 -6.91 7.16
C ALA A 90 7.24 -6.32 5.92
N MET A 91 7.99 -5.69 5.02
CA MET A 91 7.44 -5.16 3.76
C MET A 91 6.91 -6.27 2.85
N HIS A 92 7.57 -7.43 2.82
CA HIS A 92 7.07 -8.62 2.12
C HIS A 92 5.65 -9.01 2.60
N ALA A 93 5.41 -9.00 3.91
CA ALA A 93 4.09 -9.29 4.47
C ALA A 93 3.01 -8.27 4.06
N CYS A 94 3.41 -7.01 3.82
CA CYS A 94 2.51 -5.94 3.40
C CYS A 94 2.19 -6.00 1.90
N ALA A 95 3.17 -6.34 1.06
CA ALA A 95 3.09 -6.20 -0.40
C ALA A 95 1.89 -6.94 -1.02
N GLY A 96 1.67 -8.20 -0.64
CA GLY A 96 0.54 -8.98 -1.17
C GLY A 96 -0.84 -8.43 -0.77
N ILE A 97 -0.93 -7.86 0.43
CA ILE A 97 -2.16 -7.23 0.93
C ILE A 97 -2.40 -5.90 0.23
N ILE A 98 -1.36 -5.08 0.01
CA ILE A 98 -1.44 -3.84 -0.77
C ILE A 98 -1.96 -4.13 -2.18
N ASN A 99 -1.38 -5.13 -2.86
CA ASN A 99 -1.84 -5.53 -4.20
C ASN A 99 -3.31 -5.95 -4.18
N SER A 100 -3.74 -6.72 -3.19
CA SER A 100 -5.14 -7.13 -3.05
C SER A 100 -6.07 -5.94 -2.81
N MET A 101 -5.64 -4.97 -2.00
CA MET A 101 -6.39 -3.75 -1.74
C MET A 101 -6.52 -2.87 -3.00
N HIS A 102 -5.47 -2.76 -3.80
CA HIS A 102 -5.50 -2.06 -5.08
C HIS A 102 -6.50 -2.70 -6.05
N GLU A 103 -6.47 -4.02 -6.21
CA GLU A 103 -7.41 -4.72 -7.09
C GLU A 103 -8.87 -4.56 -6.65
N LEU A 104 -9.16 -4.63 -5.34
CA LEU A 104 -10.51 -4.37 -4.82
C LEU A 104 -10.96 -2.94 -5.09
N TRP A 105 -10.08 -1.97 -4.85
CA TRP A 105 -10.39 -0.57 -5.13
C TRP A 105 -10.68 -0.34 -6.62
N TYR A 106 -9.84 -0.89 -7.51
CA TYR A 106 -10.05 -0.82 -8.95
C TYR A 106 -11.33 -1.54 -9.39
N ALA A 107 -11.81 -2.52 -8.62
CA ALA A 107 -13.10 -3.17 -8.82
C ALA A 107 -14.29 -2.38 -8.23
N GLY A 108 -14.04 -1.26 -7.54
CA GLY A 108 -15.08 -0.45 -6.89
C GLY A 108 -15.58 -1.04 -5.57
N VAL A 109 -14.82 -1.95 -4.97
CA VAL A 109 -15.10 -2.56 -3.67
C VAL A 109 -14.25 -1.87 -2.61
N ASP A 110 -14.82 -1.58 -1.43
CA ASP A 110 -14.06 -1.02 -0.31
C ASP A 110 -13.00 -2.03 0.16
N PRO A 111 -11.69 -1.73 0.07
CA PRO A 111 -10.64 -2.64 0.50
C PRO A 111 -10.67 -2.98 1.99
N ASN A 112 -11.31 -2.16 2.83
CA ASN A 112 -11.45 -2.45 4.26
C ASN A 112 -12.45 -3.59 4.55
N GLU A 113 -13.30 -3.95 3.59
CA GLU A 113 -14.21 -5.09 3.68
C GLU A 113 -13.52 -6.44 3.36
N THR A 114 -12.24 -6.43 2.99
CA THR A 114 -11.52 -7.67 2.68
C THR A 114 -11.43 -8.60 3.89
N SER A 115 -11.68 -9.89 3.65
CA SER A 115 -11.60 -10.92 4.69
C SER A 115 -10.16 -11.19 5.14
N PHE A 116 -9.20 -11.13 4.20
CA PHE A 116 -7.80 -11.45 4.44
C PHE A 116 -6.94 -10.18 4.42
N LYS A 117 -6.85 -9.53 5.58
CA LYS A 117 -6.03 -8.32 5.80
C LYS A 117 -4.84 -8.51 6.72
N ARG A 118 -4.54 -9.75 7.10
CA ARG A 118 -3.39 -10.10 7.95
C ARG A 118 -2.34 -10.87 7.18
N GLY A 119 -1.07 -10.56 7.44
CA GLY A 119 0.08 -11.20 6.82
C GLY A 119 1.22 -11.36 7.80
N GLY A 120 1.95 -12.48 7.69
CA GLY A 120 3.15 -12.75 8.47
C GLY A 120 4.42 -12.41 7.69
N CYS A 121 5.48 -11.95 8.38
CA CYS A 121 6.79 -11.92 7.74
C CYS A 121 7.26 -13.36 7.42
N PRO A 122 8.15 -13.57 6.43
CA PRO A 122 8.57 -14.92 6.01
C PRO A 122 9.42 -15.68 7.04
N ASP A 123 9.87 -15.05 8.12
CA ASP A 123 10.58 -15.75 9.19
C ASP A 123 9.61 -16.69 9.91
N VAL A 124 9.97 -17.96 10.03
CA VAL A 124 9.12 -19.04 10.56
C VAL A 124 9.06 -19.05 12.09
N GLY A 125 9.84 -18.18 12.77
CA GLY A 125 9.88 -18.07 14.21
C GLY A 125 10.73 -19.15 14.90
N VAL A 126 11.08 -18.89 16.17
CA VAL A 126 12.06 -19.68 16.92
C VAL A 126 11.70 -21.16 17.05
N CYS A 127 10.41 -21.48 17.21
CA CYS A 127 9.95 -22.87 17.33
C CYS A 127 10.06 -23.68 16.03
N ASN A 128 10.35 -23.02 14.90
CA ASN A 128 10.46 -23.64 13.58
C ASN A 128 11.85 -23.41 12.94
N GLY A 129 12.86 -23.04 13.73
CA GLY A 129 14.23 -22.79 13.25
C GLY A 129 14.48 -21.39 12.69
N GLY A 130 13.52 -20.48 12.82
CA GLY A 130 13.64 -19.06 12.53
C GLY A 130 14.13 -18.25 13.75
N TRP A 131 14.11 -16.93 13.66
CA TRP A 131 14.53 -16.05 14.76
C TRP A 131 13.34 -15.39 15.43
N GLY A 132 12.36 -14.97 14.63
CA GLY A 132 11.15 -14.32 15.13
C GLY A 132 10.02 -14.32 14.12
N HIS A 133 8.89 -13.75 14.50
CA HIS A 133 7.75 -13.61 13.60
C HIS A 133 6.93 -12.40 14.01
N ILE A 134 6.48 -11.63 13.01
CA ILE A 134 5.48 -10.59 13.21
C ILE A 134 4.27 -10.87 12.32
N VAL A 135 3.10 -10.52 12.81
CA VAL A 135 1.86 -10.46 12.03
C VAL A 135 1.44 -9.01 11.94
N VAL A 136 1.17 -8.53 10.73
CA VAL A 136 0.63 -7.21 10.46
C VAL A 136 -0.82 -7.30 10.04
N GLU A 137 -1.62 -6.28 10.36
CA GLU A 137 -2.98 -6.08 9.84
C GLU A 137 -3.05 -4.78 9.04
N GLY A 138 -3.52 -4.86 7.79
CA GLY A 138 -3.66 -3.75 6.88
C GLY A 138 -5.04 -3.09 6.93
N ARG A 139 -5.10 -1.77 6.76
CA ARG A 139 -6.33 -0.99 6.52
C ARG A 139 -6.03 0.25 5.67
N ILE A 140 -7.05 0.79 5.01
CA ILE A 140 -6.97 2.08 4.31
C ILE A 140 -7.74 3.13 5.12
N VAL A 141 -7.12 4.28 5.33
CA VAL A 141 -7.72 5.43 6.02
C VAL A 141 -7.51 6.71 5.21
N ASP A 142 -8.19 7.78 5.60
CA ASP A 142 -7.89 9.13 5.11
C ASP A 142 -6.54 9.61 5.63
N LYS A 143 -5.84 10.44 4.83
CA LYS A 143 -4.54 11.01 5.19
C LYS A 143 -4.53 11.70 6.56
N ASP A 144 -5.60 12.39 6.92
CA ASP A 144 -5.64 13.13 8.20
C ASP A 144 -5.77 12.20 9.40
N GLU A 145 -6.50 11.08 9.25
CA GLU A 145 -6.49 10.01 10.23
C GLU A 145 -5.09 9.36 10.33
N ALA A 146 -4.43 9.10 9.19
CA ALA A 146 -3.08 8.56 9.20
C ALA A 146 -2.07 9.46 9.93
N LYS A 147 -2.14 10.78 9.72
CA LYS A 147 -1.33 11.77 10.44
C LYS A 147 -1.59 11.74 11.94
N ARG A 148 -2.86 11.63 12.36
CA ARG A 148 -3.24 11.52 13.78
C ARG A 148 -2.62 10.27 14.41
N LEU A 149 -2.80 9.11 13.78
CA LEU A 149 -2.26 7.83 14.25
C LEU A 149 -0.73 7.81 14.30
N PHE A 150 -0.07 8.54 13.38
CA PHE A 150 1.38 8.70 13.38
C PHE A 150 1.87 9.58 14.53
N ALA A 151 1.16 10.66 14.83
CA ALA A 151 1.45 11.51 15.98
C ALA A 151 1.33 10.71 17.30
N GLU A 152 0.29 9.87 17.44
CA GLU A 152 0.09 9.00 18.61
C GLU A 152 1.22 7.97 18.80
N GLN A 153 1.76 7.41 17.71
CA GLN A 153 2.88 6.46 17.77
C GLN A 153 4.21 7.13 18.16
N SER A 154 4.34 8.42 17.87
CA SER A 154 5.57 9.18 18.08
C SER A 154 5.61 9.89 19.43
N ALA A 155 4.52 9.83 20.19
CA ALA A 155 4.38 10.31 21.57
C ALA A 155 4.87 9.27 22.58
#